data_AF-A0A7Y8I720-F1
#
_entry.id   AF-A0A7Y8I720-F1
#
_cell.length_a   1.000
_cell.length_b   1.000
_cell.length_c   1.000
_cell.angle_alpha   90.00
_cell.angle_beta   90.00
_cell.angle_gamma   90.00
#
_symmetry.space_group_name_H-M   'P 1'
#
loop_
_entity.id
_entity.type
_entity.pdbx_description
1 polymer ?
#
loop_
_entity_poly.entity_id
_entity_poly.type
_entity_poly.pdbx_seq_one_letter_code
_entity_poly.pdbx_strand_id
1 'polypeptide(L)'
;MSNKILERHNIHLSDTHSKMIISGWGEEAYENSTVERITYLSEGLKVKGYIAYPKNDSKKYPCIIWCRGGIGNNGAIDTFTARGIYGQLASWGYCV
;
A
#
# COMPACT_ATOMS: atom_id res chain seq x y z
N MET A 1 -20.36 8.38 -9.68
CA MET A 1 -19.37 8.98 -8.75
C MET A 1 -18.13 9.34 -9.54
N SER A 2 -17.63 10.58 -9.44
CA SER A 2 -16.38 10.97 -10.13
C SER A 2 -15.20 10.22 -9.53
N ASN A 3 -14.30 9.70 -10.37
CA ASN A 3 -13.06 9.06 -9.91
C ASN A 3 -12.18 10.12 -9.25
N LYS A 4 -11.97 10.00 -7.93
CA LYS A 4 -11.16 10.95 -7.16
C LYS A 4 -9.66 10.61 -7.15
N ILE A 5 -9.27 9.45 -7.68
CA ILE A 5 -7.86 9.07 -7.82
C ILE A 5 -7.32 9.72 -9.09
N LEU A 6 -6.32 10.58 -8.92
CA LEU A 6 -5.68 11.35 -9.98
C LEU A 6 -4.50 10.56 -10.61
N GLU A 7 -3.75 9.87 -9.77
CA GLU A 7 -2.55 9.12 -10.17
C GLU A 7 -2.46 7.81 -9.39
N ARG A 8 -1.89 6.79 -10.03
CA ARG A 8 -1.63 5.48 -9.44
C ARG A 8 -0.34 4.91 -10.02
N HIS A 9 0.55 4.45 -9.16
CA HIS A 9 1.84 3.90 -9.56
C HIS A 9 2.13 2.63 -8.77
N ASN A 10 2.36 1.53 -9.47
CA ASN A 10 2.86 0.31 -8.83
C ASN A 10 4.24 0.54 -8.21
N ILE A 11 4.41 0.04 -6.99
CA ILE A 11 5.69 0.09 -6.30
C ILE A 11 6.57 -1.05 -6.81
N HIS A 12 7.60 -0.70 -7.56
CA HIS A 12 8.69 -1.60 -7.90
C HIS A 12 9.89 -1.30 -7.00
N LEU A 13 10.35 -2.31 -6.27
CA LEU A 13 11.54 -2.24 -5.44
C LEU A 13 12.73 -2.84 -6.19
N SER A 14 13.94 -2.44 -5.80
CA SER A 14 15.16 -3.13 -6.23
C SER A 14 15.22 -4.54 -5.62
N ASP A 15 15.95 -5.46 -6.24
CA ASP A 15 16.09 -6.84 -5.75
C ASP A 15 16.52 -6.91 -4.29
N THR A 16 17.43 -6.03 -3.87
CA THR A 16 17.88 -5.92 -2.48
C THR A 16 16.72 -5.55 -1.55
N HIS A 17 15.95 -4.52 -1.89
CA HIS A 17 14.80 -4.11 -1.08
C HIS A 17 13.72 -5.19 -1.08
N SER A 18 13.47 -5.87 -2.20
CA SER A 18 12.51 -6.98 -2.26
C SER A 18 12.91 -8.12 -1.32
N LYS A 19 14.18 -8.52 -1.30
CA LYS A 19 14.70 -9.52 -0.35
C LYS A 19 14.54 -9.08 1.11
N MET A 20 14.76 -7.79 1.40
CA MET A 20 14.53 -7.26 2.75
C MET A 20 13.06 -7.31 3.16
N ILE A 21 12.13 -6.98 2.24
CA ILE A 21 10.69 -7.10 2.49
C ILE A 21 10.31 -8.54 2.77
N ILE A 22 10.74 -9.48 1.93
CA ILE A 22 10.46 -10.91 2.10
C ILE A 22 10.99 -11.41 3.46
N SER A 23 12.21 -11.02 3.83
CA SER A 23 12.78 -11.40 5.13
C SER A 23 12.06 -10.78 6.32
N GLY A 24 11.51 -9.57 6.20
CA GLY A 24 10.89 -8.85 7.32
C GLY A 24 9.40 -9.11 7.50
N TRP A 25 8.66 -9.31 6.41
CA TRP A 25 7.20 -9.44 6.41
C TRP A 25 6.68 -10.76 5.82
N GLY A 26 7.56 -11.57 5.25
CA GLY A 26 7.24 -12.86 4.65
C GLY A 26 7.11 -12.79 3.12
N GLU A 27 7.30 -13.94 2.48
CA GLU A 27 7.19 -14.09 1.02
C GLU A 27 5.78 -13.73 0.54
N GLU A 28 4.73 -14.15 1.24
CA GLU A 28 3.34 -13.84 0.89
C GLU A 28 3.05 -12.33 0.86
N ALA A 29 3.65 -11.56 1.77
CA ALA A 29 3.50 -10.11 1.79
C ALA A 29 4.02 -9.48 0.50
N TYR A 30 5.00 -10.09 -0.16
CA TYR A 30 5.51 -9.65 -1.45
C TYR A 30 4.76 -10.32 -2.63
N GLU A 31 4.64 -11.64 -2.64
CA GLU A 31 4.12 -12.38 -3.79
C GLU A 31 2.60 -12.32 -3.93
N ASN A 32 1.84 -12.21 -2.84
CA ASN A 32 0.37 -12.28 -2.87
C ASN A 32 -0.32 -10.91 -2.82
N SER A 33 0.44 -9.82 -2.76
CA SER A 33 -0.11 -8.48 -2.69
C SER A 33 0.40 -7.56 -3.80
N THR A 34 -0.43 -6.59 -4.15
CA THR A 34 -0.06 -5.42 -4.95
C THR A 34 -0.08 -4.21 -4.03
N VAL A 35 0.93 -3.36 -4.12
CA VAL A 35 1.00 -2.09 -3.38
C VAL A 35 1.29 -0.96 -4.36
N GLU A 36 0.45 0.07 -4.34
CA GLU A 36 0.50 1.20 -5.25
C GLU A 36 0.56 2.50 -4.47
N ARG A 37 1.36 3.45 -4.95
CA ARG A 37 1.27 4.84 -4.51
C ARG A 37 0.15 5.52 -5.28
N ILE A 38 -0.72 6.23 -4.58
CA ILE A 38 -1.82 6.98 -5.17
C ILE A 38 -1.71 8.47 -4.85
N THR A 39 -2.25 9.29 -5.75
CA THR A 39 -2.57 10.69 -5.49
C THR A 39 -4.08 10.83 -5.68
N TYR A 40 -4.81 11.36 -4.70
CA TYR A 40 -6.26 11.55 -4.78
C TYR A 40 -6.69 12.94 -4.31
N LEU A 41 -7.87 13.37 -4.78
CA LEU A 41 -8.46 14.65 -4.40
C LEU A 41 -9.35 14.47 -3.15
N SER A 42 -9.04 15.22 -2.09
CA SER A 42 -9.86 15.34 -0.89
C SER A 42 -10.07 16.80 -0.56
N GLU A 43 -11.31 17.28 -0.65
CA GLU A 43 -11.68 18.66 -0.31
C GLU A 43 -10.80 19.73 -0.96
N GLY A 44 -10.46 19.55 -2.24
CA GLY A 44 -9.60 20.46 -3.00
C GLY A 44 -8.09 20.22 -2.83
N LEU A 45 -7.68 19.35 -1.91
CA LEU A 45 -6.28 18.99 -1.66
C LEU A 45 -5.87 17.73 -2.44
N LYS A 46 -4.65 17.74 -2.99
CA LYS A 46 -4.00 16.55 -3.54
C LYS A 46 -3.31 15.79 -2.42
N VAL A 47 -3.86 14.66 -2.02
CA VAL A 47 -3.33 13.80 -0.95
C VAL A 47 -2.57 12.64 -1.57
N LYS A 48 -1.34 12.41 -1.11
CA LYS A 48 -0.56 11.22 -1.45
C LYS A 48 -0.77 10.15 -0.39
N GLY A 49 -0.96 8.92 -0.83
CA GLY A 49 -1.08 7.77 0.05
C GLY A 49 -0.67 6.50 -0.67
N TYR A 50 -0.94 5.37 -0.05
CA TYR A 50 -0.75 4.06 -0.63
C TYR A 50 -2.04 3.27 -0.55
N ILE A 51 -2.21 2.36 -1.50
CA ILE A 51 -3.24 1.34 -1.46
C ILE A 51 -2.56 -0.02 -1.64
N ALA A 52 -2.97 -1.01 -0.87
CA ALA A 52 -2.58 -2.40 -1.02
C ALA A 52 -3.80 -3.31 -1.11
N TYR A 53 -3.68 -4.38 -1.88
CA TYR A 53 -4.76 -5.35 -2.04
C TYR A 53 -4.21 -6.72 -2.44
N PRO A 54 -4.94 -7.81 -2.14
CA PRO A 54 -4.56 -9.14 -2.58
C PRO A 54 -4.51 -9.18 -4.12
N LYS A 55 -3.52 -9.88 -4.69
CA LYS A 55 -3.47 -10.12 -6.14
C LYS A 55 -4.63 -10.97 -6.65
N ASN A 56 -5.19 -11.82 -5.79
CA ASN A 56 -6.40 -12.56 -6.08
C ASN A 56 -7.60 -11.62 -6.00
N ASP A 57 -8.35 -11.49 -7.09
CA ASP A 57 -9.52 -10.61 -7.25
C ASP A 57 -10.85 -11.38 -7.36
N SER A 58 -10.83 -12.70 -7.13
CA SER A 58 -12.01 -13.57 -7.26
C SER A 58 -13.14 -13.27 -6.27
N LYS A 59 -12.85 -12.52 -5.21
CA LYS A 59 -13.82 -12.13 -4.18
C LYS A 59 -13.61 -10.69 -3.73
N LYS A 60 -14.62 -10.15 -3.06
CA LYS A 60 -14.50 -8.87 -2.37
C LYS A 60 -13.79 -9.06 -1.04
N TYR A 61 -12.85 -8.17 -0.74
CA TYR A 61 -12.12 -8.16 0.51
C TYR A 61 -12.58 -7.00 1.40
N PRO A 62 -12.56 -7.17 2.74
CA PRO A 62 -12.77 -6.08 3.67
C PRO A 62 -11.71 -4.99 3.46
N CYS A 63 -12.10 -3.73 3.71
CA CYS A 63 -11.19 -2.59 3.60
C CYS A 63 -10.83 -2.03 4.97
N ILE A 64 -9.54 -1.76 5.19
CA ILE A 64 -9.02 -1.06 6.36
C ILE A 64 -8.50 0.29 5.89
N ILE A 65 -8.98 1.38 6.48
CA ILE A 65 -8.37 2.69 6.25
C ILE A 65 -7.35 2.94 7.35
N TRP A 66 -6.06 2.83 7.01
CA TRP A 66 -5.00 3.05 7.97
C TRP A 66 -4.48 4.49 7.96
N CYS A 67 -4.92 5.25 8.97
CA CYS A 67 -4.37 6.58 9.26
C CYS A 67 -3.13 6.43 10.16
N ARG A 68 -1.94 6.69 9.62
CA ARG A 68 -0.69 6.67 10.40
C ARG A 68 -0.74 7.70 11.55
N GLY A 69 -0.08 7.39 12.66
CA GLY A 69 0.23 8.37 13.71
C GLY A 69 1.36 9.32 13.28
N GLY A 70 1.74 10.23 14.19
CA GLY A 70 2.89 11.13 14.00
C GLY A 70 2.59 12.46 13.29
N ILE A 71 3.61 13.33 13.18
CA ILE A 71 3.50 14.69 12.65
C ILE A 71 4.64 15.00 11.67
N GLY A 72 4.33 15.66 10.56
CA GLY A 72 5.30 15.94 9.50
C GLY A 72 5.90 14.64 8.94
N ASN A 73 7.23 14.56 8.94
CA ASN A 73 7.98 13.37 8.51
C ASN A 73 8.06 12.28 9.58
N ASN A 74 7.72 12.58 10.84
CA ASN A 74 7.76 11.58 11.91
C ASN A 74 6.62 10.58 11.70
N GLY A 75 7.00 9.32 11.47
CA GLY A 75 6.05 8.24 11.15
C GLY A 75 5.54 8.29 9.70
N ALA A 76 6.12 9.12 8.83
CA ALA A 76 5.74 9.14 7.43
C ALA A 76 5.99 7.77 6.79
N ILE A 77 4.99 7.28 6.08
CA ILE A 77 5.08 6.02 5.35
C ILE A 77 5.74 6.31 4.00
N ASP A 78 6.81 5.60 3.72
CA ASP A 78 7.50 5.61 2.44
C ASP A 78 7.18 4.36 1.62
N THR A 79 7.74 4.31 0.41
CA THR A 79 7.53 3.22 -0.53
C THR A 79 7.92 1.84 0.04
N PHE A 80 9.01 1.78 0.81
CA PHE A 80 9.52 0.54 1.36
C PHE A 80 8.63 0.04 2.50
N THR A 81 8.34 0.90 3.46
CA THR A 81 7.46 0.60 4.60
C THR A 81 6.03 0.30 4.17
N ALA A 82 5.49 1.01 3.17
CA ALA A 82 4.20 0.67 2.55
C ALA A 82 4.24 -0.74 1.95
N ARG A 83 5.28 -1.06 1.16
CA ARG A 83 5.38 -2.36 0.50
C ARG A 83 5.39 -3.53 1.48
N GLY A 84 6.07 -3.37 2.62
CA GLY A 84 6.11 -4.37 3.69
C GLY A 84 4.81 -4.45 4.46
N ILE A 85 4.46 -3.39 5.20
CA ILE A 85 3.35 -3.45 6.15
C ILE A 85 2.00 -3.59 5.44
N TYR A 86 1.78 -2.84 4.36
CA TYR A 86 0.49 -2.85 3.68
C TYR A 86 0.38 -4.09 2.81
N GLY A 87 1.50 -4.53 2.23
CA GLY A 87 1.59 -5.82 1.52
C GLY A 87 1.26 -7.01 2.41
N GLN A 88 1.68 -7.00 3.68
CA GLN A 88 1.32 -8.03 4.66
C GLN A 88 -0.17 -8.03 4.98
N LEU A 89 -0.77 -6.87 5.25
CA LEU A 89 -2.22 -6.79 5.48
C LEU A 89 -3.01 -7.26 4.25
N ALA A 90 -2.52 -6.91 3.05
CA ALA A 90 -3.07 -7.39 1.80
C ALA A 90 -2.93 -8.90 1.62
N SER A 91 -1.80 -9.50 2.00
CA SER A 91 -1.65 -10.96 1.91
C SER A 91 -2.58 -11.72 2.85
N TRP A 92 -3.04 -11.09 3.94
CA TRP A 92 -4.08 -11.63 4.82
C TRP A 92 -5.51 -11.50 4.29
N GLY A 93 -5.71 -10.85 3.13
CA GLY A 93 -7.03 -10.67 2.54
C GLY A 93 -7.72 -9.37 2.95
N TYR A 94 -6.98 -8.27 3.08
CA TYR A 94 -7.55 -6.93 3.26
C TYR A 94 -7.16 -6.00 2.12
N CYS A 95 -8.06 -5.10 1.73
CA CYS A 95 -7.65 -3.90 1.00
C CYS A 95 -7.27 -2.83 2.02
N VAL A 96 -6.10 -2.22 1.92
CA VAL A 96 -5.59 -1.23 2.89
C VAL A 96 -5.17 0.05 2.20
#